data_AF-A0A392TIS3-F1
#
_entry.id   AF-A0A392TIS3-F1
#
_cell.length_a   1.000
_cell.length_b   1.000
_cell.length_c   1.000
_cell.angle_alpha   90.00
_cell.angle_beta   90.00
_cell.angle_gamma   90.00
#
_symmetry.space_group_name_H-M   'P 1'
#
loop_
_entity.id
_entity.type
_entity.pdbx_description
1 polymer ?
#
loop_
_entity_poly.entity_id
_entity_poly.type
_entity_poly.pdbx_seq_one_letter_code
_entity_poly.pdbx_strand_id
1 'polypeptide(L)'
;RITSPDQQGWLAKLLGYQFEVKYKPGLENKAADALSRCYDDAELNALVSYPTWMDSKRLLDEVAVDGEIQKVIDEVQKNPEAKPGYTV
;
A
#
# COMPACT_ATOMS: atom_id res chain seq x y z
N ARG A 1 -39.33 10.34 4.18
CA ARG A 1 -39.60 11.69 4.75
C ARG A 1 -38.25 12.27 5.16
N ILE A 2 -37.92 13.49 4.74
CA ILE A 2 -36.68 14.18 5.13
C ILE A 2 -36.94 14.85 6.48
N THR A 3 -36.17 14.49 7.49
CA THR A 3 -36.43 14.88 8.88
C THR A 3 -35.25 15.53 9.57
N SER A 4 -34.01 15.31 9.10
CA SER A 4 -32.81 15.93 9.70
C SER A 4 -32.20 17.03 8.83
N PRO A 5 -31.52 18.02 9.45
CA PRO A 5 -30.73 19.02 8.72
C PRO A 5 -29.69 18.38 7.78
N ASP A 6 -29.06 17.29 8.20
CA ASP A 6 -28.07 16.58 7.39
C ASP A 6 -28.70 15.98 6.12
N GLN A 7 -29.91 15.41 6.23
CA GLN A 7 -30.63 14.90 5.07
C GLN A 7 -31.00 16.01 4.08
N GLN A 8 -31.32 17.22 4.57
CA GLN A 8 -31.55 18.38 3.70
C GLN A 8 -30.26 18.81 2.98
N GLY A 9 -29.13 18.81 3.69
CA GLY A 9 -27.82 19.10 3.11
C GLY A 9 -27.41 18.11 2.02
N TRP A 10 -27.64 16.81 2.24
CA TRP A 10 -27.39 15.78 1.22
C TRP A 10 -28.35 15.88 0.03
N LEU A 11 -29.63 16.21 0.26
CA LEU A 11 -30.59 16.41 -0.84
C LEU A 11 -30.13 17.51 -1.79
N ALA A 12 -29.64 18.64 -1.25
CA ALA A 12 -29.09 19.73 -2.05
C ALA A 12 -27.94 19.29 -2.95
N LYS A 13 -27.07 18.39 -2.46
CA LYS A 13 -25.96 17.83 -3.26
C LYS A 13 -26.42 16.88 -4.35
N LEU A 14 -27.54 16.20 -4.15
CA LEU A 14 -28.06 15.18 -5.07
C LEU A 14 -29.08 15.74 -6.08
N LEU A 15 -29.45 17.02 -5.99
CA LEU A 15 -30.50 17.70 -6.78
C LEU A 15 -30.26 17.76 -8.30
N GLY A 16 -29.15 17.25 -8.82
CA GLY A 16 -28.86 17.13 -10.26
C GLY A 16 -28.78 15.68 -10.77
N TYR A 17 -29.00 14.70 -9.90
CA TYR A 17 -28.83 13.28 -10.24
C TYR A 17 -30.19 12.57 -10.25
N GLN A 18 -30.33 11.62 -11.16
CA GLN A 18 -31.42 10.64 -11.10
C GLN A 18 -30.95 9.48 -10.23
N PHE A 19 -31.54 9.35 -9.04
CA PHE A 19 -31.17 8.29 -8.11
C PHE A 19 -32.39 7.72 -7.38
N GLU A 20 -32.21 6.53 -6.83
CA GLU A 20 -33.17 5.85 -5.97
C GLU A 20 -32.48 5.44 -4.67
N VAL A 21 -33.14 5.63 -3.54
CA VAL A 21 -32.61 5.21 -2.23
C VAL A 21 -33.08 3.79 -1.93
N LYS A 22 -32.14 2.85 -1.82
CA LYS A 22 -32.41 1.45 -1.47
C LYS A 22 -31.67 1.06 -0.20
N TYR A 23 -32.39 0.47 0.75
CA TYR A 23 -31.77 -0.17 1.91
C TYR A 23 -31.22 -1.54 1.50
N LYS A 24 -29.94 -1.79 1.81
CA LYS A 24 -29.25 -3.07 1.54
C LYS A 24 -28.66 -3.62 2.84
N PRO A 25 -29.37 -4.52 3.55
CA PRO A 25 -28.87 -5.10 4.78
C PRO A 25 -27.81 -6.20 4.56
N GLY A 26 -26.89 -6.31 5.51
CA GLY A 26 -25.98 -7.46 5.64
C GLY A 26 -25.20 -7.78 4.37
N LEU A 27 -25.37 -9.00 3.86
CA LEU A 27 -24.61 -9.52 2.72
C LEU A 27 -24.84 -8.73 1.42
N GLU A 28 -25.99 -8.04 1.28
CA GLU A 28 -26.27 -7.20 0.11
C GLU A 28 -25.38 -5.94 0.07
N ASN A 29 -24.76 -5.58 1.20
CA ASN A 29 -23.82 -4.46 1.33
C ASN A 29 -22.35 -4.88 1.27
N LYS A 30 -22.05 -6.17 1.02
CA LYS A 30 -20.69 -6.74 1.14
C LYS A 30 -19.62 -5.95 0.39
N ALA A 31 -19.90 -5.50 -0.84
CA ALA A 31 -18.93 -4.75 -1.64
C ALA A 31 -18.61 -3.37 -1.05
N ALA A 32 -19.63 -2.64 -0.62
CA ALA A 32 -19.45 -1.33 0.00
C ALA A 32 -18.79 -1.45 1.39
N ASP A 33 -19.15 -2.48 2.18
CA ASP A 33 -18.51 -2.77 3.47
C ASP A 33 -17.00 -3.05 3.29
N ALA A 34 -16.63 -3.91 2.34
CA ALA A 34 -15.22 -4.21 2.06
C ALA A 34 -14.43 -2.96 1.61
N LEU A 35 -14.99 -2.15 0.71
CA LEU A 35 -14.35 -0.92 0.25
C LEU A 35 -14.31 0.17 1.33
N SER A 36 -15.26 0.21 2.25
CA SER A 36 -15.21 1.17 3.35
C SER A 36 -14.08 0.88 4.34
N ARG A 37 -13.64 -0.39 4.43
CA ARG A 37 -12.58 -0.86 5.32
C ARG A 37 -11.21 -0.94 4.67
N CYS A 38 -11.09 -0.79 3.34
CA CYS A 38 -9.79 -0.93 2.67
C CYS A 38 -8.81 0.19 3.01
N TYR A 39 -9.29 1.34 3.51
CA TYR A 39 -8.42 2.43 3.96
C TYR A 39 -7.89 2.22 5.39
N ASP A 40 -8.40 1.21 6.11
CA ASP A 40 -7.88 0.79 7.42
C ASP A 40 -6.70 -0.21 7.29
N ASP A 41 -6.14 -0.42 6.09
CA ASP A 41 -4.93 -1.25 5.86
C ASP A 41 -3.71 -0.78 6.70
N ALA A 42 -3.77 0.41 7.30
CA ALA A 42 -2.82 0.84 8.32
C ALA A 42 -2.79 -0.10 9.54
N GLU A 43 -3.93 -0.66 9.97
CA GLU A 43 -3.99 -1.59 11.10
C GLU A 43 -3.34 -2.94 10.78
N LEU A 44 -3.50 -3.46 9.55
CA LEU A 44 -2.88 -4.72 9.16
C LEU A 44 -1.34 -4.58 9.09
N ASN A 45 -0.84 -3.45 8.57
CA ASN A 45 0.59 -3.17 8.55
C ASN A 45 1.19 -3.04 9.96
N ALA A 46 0.43 -2.56 10.94
CA ALA A 46 0.87 -2.49 12.34
C ALA A 46 0.99 -3.86 13.02
N LEU A 47 0.31 -4.90 12.48
CA LEU A 47 0.39 -6.28 12.97
C LEU A 47 1.58 -7.06 12.37
N VAL A 48 2.17 -6.57 11.28
CA VAL A 48 3.32 -7.20 10.64
C VAL A 48 4.59 -6.74 11.34
N SER A 49 5.20 -7.60 12.15
CA SER A 49 6.52 -7.35 12.71
C SER A 49 7.61 -7.85 11.75
N TYR A 50 8.56 -6.97 11.45
CA TYR A 50 9.78 -7.29 10.71
C TYR A 50 10.98 -6.76 11.50
N PRO A 51 12.15 -7.40 11.39
CA PRO A 51 13.36 -6.87 12.01
C PRO A 51 13.68 -5.51 11.41
N THR A 52 13.74 -4.47 12.26
CA THR A 52 14.22 -3.16 11.85
C THR A 52 15.74 -3.20 11.79
N TRP A 53 16.29 -3.14 10.57
CA TRP A 53 17.74 -3.04 10.38
C TRP A 53 18.18 -1.60 10.63
N MET A 54 18.52 -1.31 11.89
CA MET A 54 18.86 0.05 12.36
C MET A 54 20.02 0.67 11.57
N ASP A 55 21.01 -0.12 11.18
CA ASP A 55 22.20 0.34 10.46
C ASP A 55 22.15 0.06 8.94
N SER A 56 20.96 -0.27 8.39
CA SER A 56 20.80 -0.58 6.96
C SER A 56 21.38 0.49 6.04
N LYS A 57 21.11 1.76 6.35
CA LYS A 57 21.65 2.89 5.58
C LYS A 57 23.18 2.91 5.60
N ARG A 58 23.77 2.75 6.79
CA ARG A 58 25.23 2.76 6.94
C ARG A 58 25.88 1.61 6.18
N LEU A 59 25.28 0.42 6.23
CA LEU A 59 25.76 -0.74 5.46
C LEU A 59 25.69 -0.49 3.95
N LEU A 60 24.61 0.13 3.45
CA LEU A 60 24.48 0.49 2.04
C LEU A 60 25.52 1.56 1.63
N ASP A 61 25.78 2.54 2.49
CA ASP A 61 26.81 3.56 2.27
C ASP A 61 28.21 2.92 2.22
N GLU A 62 28.52 1.97 3.12
CA GLU A 62 29.77 1.20 3.13
C GLU A 62 29.93 0.34 1.87
N VAL A 63 28.86 -0.35 1.44
CA VAL A 63 28.83 -1.12 0.19
C VAL A 63 29.06 -0.24 -1.04
N ALA A 64 28.54 0.99 -1.05
CA ALA A 64 28.69 1.91 -2.17
C ALA A 64 30.14 2.41 -2.34
N VAL A 65 30.91 2.48 -1.26
CA VAL A 65 32.32 2.94 -1.29
C VAL A 65 33.32 1.80 -1.36
N ASP A 66 32.91 0.56 -1.08
CA ASP A 66 33.79 -0.60 -1.09
C ASP A 66 34.17 -1.00 -2.52
N GLY A 67 35.45 -0.80 -2.87
CA GLY A 67 35.95 -1.06 -4.21
C GLY A 67 36.00 -2.54 -4.61
N GLU A 68 36.01 -3.48 -3.66
CA GLU A 68 35.93 -4.92 -3.99
C GLU A 68 34.50 -5.31 -4.31
N ILE A 69 33.53 -4.85 -3.50
CA ILE A 69 32.12 -5.13 -3.73
C ILE A 69 31.64 -4.50 -5.04
N GLN A 70 32.03 -3.26 -5.34
CA GLN A 70 31.68 -2.62 -6.61
C GLN A 70 32.27 -3.38 -7.82
N LYS A 71 33.49 -3.93 -7.71
CA LYS A 71 34.05 -4.78 -8.77
C LYS A 71 33.24 -6.06 -8.97
N VAL A 72 32.85 -6.72 -7.89
CA VAL A 72 32.00 -7.93 -7.98
C VAL A 72 30.65 -7.59 -8.60
N ILE A 73 30.06 -6.45 -8.24
CA ILE A 73 28.82 -5.95 -8.85
C ILE A 73 28.98 -5.77 -10.36
N ASP A 74 30.03 -5.07 -10.81
CA ASP A 74 30.32 -4.85 -12.22
C ASP A 74 30.56 -6.16 -12.99
N GLU A 75 31.27 -7.12 -12.39
CA GLU A 75 31.54 -8.42 -13.00
C GLU A 75 30.26 -9.23 -13.22
N VAL A 76 29.39 -9.28 -12.20
CA VAL A 76 28.11 -10.01 -12.28
C VAL A 76 27.14 -9.33 -13.25
N GLN A 77 27.11 -8.00 -13.30
CA GLN A 77 26.29 -7.26 -14.26
C GLN A 77 26.74 -7.50 -15.72
N LYS A 78 28.05 -7.60 -15.98
CA LYS A 78 28.59 -7.90 -17.31
C LYS A 78 28.37 -9.35 -17.72
N ASN A 79 28.52 -10.27 -16.77
CA ASN A 79 28.32 -11.68 -17.00
C ASN A 79 27.75 -12.34 -15.73
N PRO A 80 26.44 -12.64 -15.69
CA PRO A 80 25.80 -13.27 -14.54
C PRO A 80 26.42 -14.63 -14.14
N GLU A 81 27.04 -15.33 -15.08
CA GLU A 81 27.70 -16.62 -14.84
C GLU A 81 29.16 -16.48 -14.36
N ALA A 82 29.73 -15.27 -14.36
CA ALA A 82 31.12 -15.05 -13.97
C ALA A 82 31.38 -15.37 -12.48
N LYS A 83 30.36 -15.21 -11.63
CA LYS A 83 30.41 -15.51 -10.20
C LYS A 83 29.19 -16.34 -9.80
N PRO A 84 29.24 -17.68 -9.95
CA PRO A 84 28.14 -18.55 -9.55
C PRO A 84 27.75 -18.31 -8.09
N GLY A 85 26.46 -18.13 -7.84
CA GLY A 85 25.91 -17.85 -6.50
C GLY A 85 25.77 -16.36 -6.15
N TYR A 86 26.24 -15.46 -7.00
CA TYR A 86 25.97 -14.02 -6.89
C TYR A 86 24.89 -13.60 -7.91
N THR A 87 24.07 -12.64 -7.52
CA THR A 87 23.07 -12.00 -8.38
C THR A 87 22.96 -10.55 -7.95
N VAL A 88 22.88 -9.64 -8.91
CA VAL A 88 22.79 -8.19 -8.69
C VAL A 88 21.51 -7.69 -9.35
#